data_AF-A0A0A6P2Z0-F1
#
_entry.id   AF-A0A0A6P2Z0-F1
#
_cell.length_a   1.000
_cell.length_b   1.000
_cell.length_c   1.000
_cell.angle_alpha   90.00
_cell.angle_beta   90.00
_cell.angle_gamma   90.00
#
_symmetry.space_group_name_H-M   'P 1'
#
loop_
_entity.id
_entity.type
_entity.pdbx_description
1 polymer ?
#
loop_
_entity_poly.entity_id
_entity_poly.type
_entity_poly.pdbx_seq_one_letter_code
_entity_poly.pdbx_strand_id
1 'polypeptide(L)'
;MDYQTTYIMPNLNLNLKPTHKIIKAYYQEIAKLSDKKITTEGSVAPSFANILRHCAAQTNLNFIEQYPLNRESKQPIRTDGTRIEQF
;
A
#
# COMPACT_ATOMS: atom_id res chain seq x y z
N MET A 1 18.93 -13.92 -32.97
CA MET A 1 19.42 -13.16 -31.80
C MET A 1 18.17 -12.64 -31.13
N ASP A 2 17.58 -13.47 -30.28
CA ASP A 2 16.22 -13.29 -29.77
C ASP A 2 16.24 -12.48 -28.49
N TYR A 3 15.94 -11.19 -28.59
CA TYR A 3 15.73 -10.31 -27.44
C TYR A 3 14.27 -10.40 -27.00
N GLN A 4 13.92 -11.52 -26.37
CA GLN A 4 12.71 -11.62 -25.57
C GLN A 4 13.09 -12.22 -24.22
N THR A 5 13.81 -11.44 -23.42
CA THR A 5 13.84 -11.67 -21.97
C THR A 5 12.48 -11.26 -21.45
N THR A 6 11.54 -12.21 -21.45
CA THR A 6 10.27 -12.09 -20.75
C THR A 6 10.60 -11.84 -19.28
N TYR A 7 10.53 -10.58 -18.84
CA TYR A 7 10.61 -10.24 -17.43
C TYR A 7 9.36 -10.86 -16.78
N ILE A 8 9.52 -12.07 -16.25
CA ILE A 8 8.48 -12.71 -15.44
C ILE A 8 8.38 -11.86 -14.19
N MET A 9 7.56 -10.82 -14.23
CA MET A 9 7.05 -10.18 -13.02
C MET A 9 6.47 -11.34 -12.20
N PRO A 10 7.05 -11.70 -11.04
CA PRO A 10 6.49 -12.78 -10.24
C PRO A 10 5.03 -12.43 -10.01
N ASN A 11 4.12 -13.34 -10.39
CA ASN A 11 2.69 -13.16 -10.14
C ASN A 11 2.54 -12.85 -8.66
N LEU A 12 2.24 -11.58 -8.34
CA LEU A 12 2.15 -11.09 -6.99
C LEU A 12 0.85 -11.65 -6.40
N ASN A 13 0.91 -12.88 -5.90
CA ASN A 13 -0.22 -13.54 -5.28
C ASN A 13 -0.31 -13.08 -3.82
N LEU A 14 -0.97 -11.95 -3.62
CA LEU A 14 -1.27 -11.45 -2.29
C LEU A 14 -2.28 -12.38 -1.61
N ASN A 15 -1.88 -12.97 -0.49
CA ASN A 15 -2.78 -13.70 0.40
C ASN A 15 -3.60 -12.70 1.23
N LEU A 16 -4.57 -12.05 0.58
CA LEU A 16 -5.43 -11.03 1.18
C LEU A 16 -6.90 -11.39 0.94
N LYS A 17 -7.54 -12.07 1.89
CA LYS A 17 -8.96 -12.41 1.83
C LYS A 17 -9.79 -11.45 2.68
N PRO A 18 -11.05 -11.16 2.30
CA PRO A 18 -11.96 -10.35 3.11
C PRO A 18 -12.18 -10.89 4.54
N THR A 19 -11.97 -12.19 4.72
CA THR A 19 -12.12 -12.87 6.03
C THR A 19 -10.93 -12.63 6.96
N HIS A 20 -9.80 -12.13 6.46
CA HIS A 20 -8.59 -11.90 7.26
C HIS A 20 -8.81 -10.81 8.30
N LYS A 21 -8.19 -11.00 9.47
CA LYS A 21 -8.27 -10.05 10.60
C LYS A 21 -7.86 -8.63 10.20
N ILE A 22 -6.85 -8.50 9.33
CA ILE A 22 -6.35 -7.19 8.85
C ILE A 22 -7.41 -6.42 8.05
N ILE A 23 -8.19 -7.10 7.20
CA ILE A 23 -9.25 -6.48 6.41
C ILE A 23 -10.44 -6.10 7.30
N LYS A 24 -10.83 -6.99 8.22
CA LYS A 24 -11.90 -6.69 9.19
C LYS A 24 -11.55 -5.49 10.07
N ALA A 25 -10.31 -5.44 10.57
CA ALA A 25 -9.83 -4.33 11.39
C ALA A 25 -9.86 -3.01 10.61
N TYR A 26 -9.46 -3.00 9.34
CA TYR A 26 -9.54 -1.82 8.49
C TYR A 26 -10.98 -1.27 8.37
N TYR A 27 -11.95 -2.13 8.05
CA TYR A 27 -13.35 -1.68 7.95
C TYR A 27 -13.94 -1.26 9.30
N GLN A 28 -13.53 -1.89 10.41
CA GLN A 28 -13.92 -1.44 11.75
C GLN A 28 -13.39 -0.05 12.07
N GLU A 29 -12.15 0.27 11.71
CA GLU A 29 -11.59 1.61 11.91
C GLU A 29 -12.29 2.66 11.03
N ILE A 30 -12.61 2.33 9.78
CA ILE A 30 -13.41 3.23 8.92
C ILE A 30 -14.79 3.48 9.51
N ALA A 31 -15.46 2.44 10.03
CA ALA A 31 -16.76 2.59 10.68
C ALA A 31 -16.66 3.55 11.88
N LYS A 32 -15.64 3.39 12.74
CA LYS A 32 -15.40 4.31 13.87
C LYS A 32 -15.13 5.76 13.44
N LEU A 33 -14.44 5.97 12.31
CA LEU A 33 -14.22 7.31 11.75
C LEU A 33 -15.54 7.90 11.24
N SER A 34 -16.35 7.10 10.56
CA SER A 34 -17.68 7.49 10.08
C SER A 34 -18.61 7.86 11.24
N ASP A 35 -18.61 7.08 12.33
CA ASP A 35 -19.39 7.36 13.53
C ASP A 35 -18.99 8.71 14.17
N LYS A 36 -17.71 9.07 14.06
CA LYS A 36 -17.16 10.37 14.49
C LYS A 36 -17.35 11.49 13.47
N LYS A 37 -18.04 11.23 12.35
CA LYS A 37 -18.23 12.16 11.21
C LYS A 37 -16.91 12.64 10.60
N ILE A 38 -15.84 11.86 10.72
CA ILE A 38 -14.54 12.12 10.12
C ILE A 38 -14.50 11.45 8.74
N THR A 39 -14.43 12.25 7.68
CA THR A 39 -14.46 11.76 6.28
C THR A 39 -13.22 12.17 5.49
N THR A 40 -12.18 12.66 6.16
CA THR A 40 -10.95 13.11 5.52
C THR A 40 -10.08 11.92 5.10
N GLU A 41 -9.53 12.00 3.89
CA GLU A 41 -8.62 11.02 3.29
C GLU A 41 -7.45 10.66 4.24
N GLY A 42 -6.85 11.68 4.87
CA GLY A 42 -5.74 11.50 5.80
C GLY A 42 -6.07 10.72 7.07
N SER A 43 -7.35 10.58 7.45
CA SER A 43 -7.75 9.78 8.61
C SER A 43 -7.82 8.28 8.31
N VAL A 44 -7.97 7.89 7.04
CA VAL A 44 -7.98 6.48 6.62
C VAL A 44 -6.56 5.97 6.35
N ALA A 45 -5.64 6.87 5.98
CA ALA A 45 -4.26 6.53 5.62
C ALA A 45 -3.53 5.64 6.64
N PRO A 46 -3.58 5.87 7.97
CA PRO A 46 -2.92 4.99 8.94
C PRO A 46 -3.48 3.56 8.96
N SER A 47 -4.81 3.42 8.87
CA SER A 47 -5.48 2.12 8.85
C SER A 47 -5.21 1.37 7.55
N PHE A 48 -5.11 2.10 6.43
CA PHE A 48 -4.77 1.53 5.13
C PHE A 48 -3.30 1.09 5.04
N ALA A 49 -2.38 1.86 5.63
CA ALA A 49 -0.96 1.54 5.69
C ALA A 49 -0.70 0.17 6.35
N ASN A 50 -1.53 -0.23 7.32
CA ASN A 50 -1.48 -1.57 7.92
C ASN A 50 -1.74 -2.70 6.91
N ILE A 51 -2.67 -2.50 5.97
CA ILE A 51 -2.92 -3.45 4.88
C ILE A 51 -1.70 -3.50 3.96
N LEU A 52 -1.15 -2.34 3.60
CA LEU A 52 0.01 -2.26 2.73
C LEU A 52 1.25 -2.95 3.35
N ARG A 53 1.50 -2.76 4.64
CA ARG A 53 2.54 -3.52 5.38
C ARG A 53 2.31 -5.02 5.36
N HIS A 54 1.06 -5.46 5.53
CA HIS A 54 0.72 -6.88 5.48
C HIS A 54 0.98 -7.47 4.09
N CYS A 55 0.62 -6.75 3.02
CA CYS A 55 0.90 -7.16 1.64
C CYS A 55 2.40 -7.16 1.35
N ALA A 56 3.13 -6.13 1.79
CA ALA A 56 4.57 -6.04 1.60
C ALA A 56 5.35 -7.16 2.28
N ALA A 57 4.95 -7.55 3.50
CA ALA A 57 5.56 -8.67 4.22
C ALA A 57 5.39 -10.03 3.50
N GLN A 58 4.46 -10.15 2.56
CA GLN A 58 4.29 -11.34 1.71
C GLN A 58 5.21 -11.31 0.48
N THR A 59 6.03 -10.27 0.34
CA THR A 59 6.97 -10.07 -0.75
C THR A 59 8.39 -9.91 -0.22
N ASN A 60 9.38 -10.17 -1.07
CA ASN A 60 10.79 -9.90 -0.75
C ASN A 60 11.16 -8.41 -0.89
N LEU A 61 10.19 -7.49 -0.86
CA LEU A 61 10.39 -6.06 -1.16
C LEU A 61 10.14 -5.21 0.08
N ASN A 62 10.97 -4.19 0.26
CA ASN A 62 10.79 -3.24 1.36
C ASN A 62 9.66 -2.25 1.03
N PHE A 63 8.78 -2.05 1.99
CA PHE A 63 7.69 -1.08 1.90
C PHE A 63 7.98 0.13 2.78
N ILE A 64 7.94 1.31 2.16
CA ILE A 64 8.08 2.58 2.86
C ILE A 64 6.69 3.24 2.89
N GLU A 65 6.13 3.32 4.09
CA GLU A 65 4.94 4.10 4.36
C GLU A 65 5.24 5.58 4.08
N GLN A 66 4.40 6.24 3.30
CA GLN A 66 4.52 7.67 3.01
C GLN A 66 5.83 8.10 2.33
N TYR A 67 6.05 7.62 1.11
CA TYR A 67 7.18 8.09 0.30
C TYR A 67 6.81 9.38 -0.44
N PRO A 68 7.56 10.48 -0.23
CA PRO A 68 7.40 11.68 -1.04
C PRO A 68 7.94 11.42 -2.44
N LEU A 69 7.05 11.42 -3.44
CA LEU A 69 7.46 11.44 -4.83
C LEU A 69 7.77 12.88 -5.23
N ASN A 70 9.06 13.20 -5.23
CA ASN A 70 9.56 14.46 -5.75
C ASN A 70 9.37 14.50 -7.27
N ARG A 71 8.66 15.51 -7.75
CA ARG A 71 8.49 15.77 -9.18
C ARG A 71 9.29 17.00 -9.52
N GLU A 72 10.14 16.91 -10.54
CA GLU A 72 10.86 18.09 -11.03
C GLU A 72 9.86 19.18 -11.38
N SER A 73 10.06 20.38 -10.83
CA SER A 73 9.22 21.58 -11.00
C SER A 73 7.78 21.54 -10.46
N LYS A 74 7.37 20.53 -9.65
CA LYS A 74 6.01 20.45 -9.07
C LYS A 74 6.02 20.11 -7.57
N GLN A 75 4.92 20.44 -6.89
CA GLN A 75 4.70 20.07 -5.49
C GLN A 75 4.83 18.54 -5.33
N PRO A 76 5.58 18.07 -4.32
CA PRO A 76 5.79 16.64 -4.09
C PRO A 76 4.46 15.97 -3.76
N ILE A 77 4.23 14.79 -4.33
CA ILE A 77 3.05 13.99 -4.03
C ILE A 77 3.38 13.08 -2.88
N ARG A 78 2.60 13.16 -1.79
CA ARG A 78 2.66 12.19 -0.72
C ARG A 78 1.87 10.96 -1.15
N THR A 79 2.56 9.87 -1.41
CA THR A 79 1.92 8.58 -1.70
C THR A 79 1.62 7.86 -0.40
N ASP A 80 0.52 7.11 -0.30
CA ASP A 80 0.21 6.33 0.91
C ASP A 80 1.23 5.21 1.16
N GLY A 81 1.95 4.82 0.11
CA GLY A 81 3.14 3.99 0.22
C GLY A 81 3.83 3.82 -1.12
N THR A 82 5.13 3.52 -1.07
CA THR A 82 5.90 3.16 -2.26
C THR A 82 6.61 1.83 -2.08
N ARG A 83 6.83 1.15 -3.20
CA ARG A 83 7.59 -0.09 -3.28
C ARG A 83 8.95 0.24 -3.86
N ILE A 84 10.03 -0.08 -3.13
CA ILE A 84 11.40 0.10 -3.63
C ILE A 84 12.02 -1.28 -3.79
N GLU A 85 12.53 -1.55 -4.99
CA GLU A 85 13.35 -2.73 -5.25
C GLU A 85 14.72 -2.50 -4.62
N GLN A 86 15.15 -3.41 -3.74
CA GLN A 86 16.51 -3.36 -3.20
C GLN A 86 17.47 -3.78 -4.31
N PHE A 87 18.39 -2.90 -4.69
CA PHE A 87 19.56 -3.23 -5.51
C PHE A 87 20.68 -3.79 -4.62
#